data_AF-A0A972I5N4-F1
#
_entry.id   AF-A0A972I5N4-F1
#
_cell.length_a   1.000
_cell.length_b   1.000
_cell.length_c   1.000
_cell.angle_alpha   90.00
_cell.angle_beta   90.00
_cell.angle_gamma   90.00
#
_symmetry.space_group_name_H-M   'P 1'
#
loop_
_entity.id
_entity.type
_entity.pdbx_description
1 polymer ?
#
loop_
_entity_poly.entity_id
_entity_poly.type
_entity_poly.pdbx_seq_one_letter_code
_entity_poly.pdbx_strand_id
1 'polypeptide(L)'
;MASGREGVPFTALIEALLMIIFLEIIKESSIRTPTSIGMAVTVVSGLVLNQTAVQAGLVGPIMVIAIAASGISEFIFSALKEMIVLYRFVILLLGGTLGLFGVICGIIIIIVHLISIRSFGVPYMYPLAPYDKEGMKDFIIRYPISKMNYLPRNISNKEERERNE
;
A
#
# COMPACT_ATOMS: atom_id res chain seq x y z
N MET A 1 -1.41 29.32 10.28
CA MET A 1 -2.17 28.06 10.39
C MET A 1 -2.50 27.62 8.98
N ALA A 2 -2.31 26.35 8.64
CA ALA A 2 -2.51 25.87 7.26
C ALA A 2 -4.00 26.01 6.87
N SER A 3 -4.29 26.87 5.89
CA SER A 3 -5.61 27.29 5.41
C SER A 3 -6.57 26.17 4.95
N GLY A 4 -6.15 24.90 4.99
CA GLY A 4 -6.96 23.75 4.58
C GLY A 4 -7.66 22.99 5.72
N ARG A 5 -7.54 23.45 6.97
CA ARG A 5 -8.19 22.84 8.15
C ARG A 5 -9.20 23.76 8.85
N GLU A 6 -9.53 24.92 8.27
CA GLU A 6 -10.56 25.80 8.84
C GLU A 6 -11.94 25.13 8.72
N GLY A 7 -12.57 24.83 9.86
CA GLY A 7 -13.95 24.32 9.92
C GLY A 7 -14.13 22.83 10.19
N VAL A 8 -13.06 22.04 10.36
CA VAL A 8 -13.16 20.59 10.67
C VAL A 8 -12.98 20.35 12.17
N PRO A 9 -13.95 19.75 12.90
CA PRO A 9 -13.90 19.60 14.35
C PRO A 9 -12.99 18.47 14.84
N PHE A 10 -12.59 17.56 13.94
CA PHE A 10 -11.80 16.38 14.28
C PHE A 10 -10.28 16.57 14.05
N THR A 11 -9.48 15.94 14.91
CA THR A 11 -8.03 15.77 14.70
C THR A 11 -7.78 14.88 13.48
N ALA A 12 -6.69 15.13 12.76
CA ALA A 12 -6.30 14.38 11.56
C ALA A 12 -6.32 12.85 11.73
N LEU A 13 -5.95 12.32 12.90
CA LEU A 13 -6.03 10.89 13.20
C LEU A 13 -7.48 10.38 13.13
N ILE A 14 -8.41 11.06 13.80
CA ILE A 14 -9.83 10.65 13.87
C ILE A 14 -10.48 10.79 12.49
N GLU A 15 -10.20 11.90 11.82
CA GLU A 15 -10.62 12.21 10.46
C GLU A 15 -10.23 11.08 9.50
N ALA A 16 -8.97 10.65 9.54
CA ALA A 16 -8.45 9.60 8.68
C ALA A 16 -9.00 8.21 9.04
N LEU A 17 -9.13 7.91 10.33
CA LEU A 17 -9.63 6.62 10.81
C LEU A 17 -11.09 6.41 10.38
N LEU A 18 -11.92 7.44 10.52
CA LEU A 18 -13.33 7.44 10.10
C LEU A 18 -13.45 7.24 8.58
N MET A 19 -12.64 7.94 7.79
CA MET A 19 -12.64 7.78 6.32
C MET A 19 -12.10 6.43 5.85
N ILE A 20 -11.14 5.82 6.57
CA ILE A 20 -10.68 4.46 6.27
C ILE A 20 -11.78 3.44 6.53
N ILE A 21 -12.52 3.58 7.63
CA ILE A 21 -13.67 2.73 7.91
C ILE A 21 -14.71 2.85 6.80
N PHE A 22 -15.07 4.07 6.38
CA PHE A 22 -15.99 4.26 5.27
C PHE A 22 -15.47 3.65 3.97
N LEU A 23 -14.19 3.83 3.67
CA LEU A 23 -13.58 3.26 2.47
C LEU A 23 -13.67 1.72 2.46
N GLU A 24 -13.43 1.07 3.60
CA GLU A 24 -13.50 -0.39 3.67
C GLU A 24 -14.95 -0.90 3.59
N ILE A 25 -15.91 -0.21 4.22
CA ILE A 25 -17.35 -0.50 4.07
C ILE A 25 -17.77 -0.38 2.60
N ILE A 26 -17.36 0.69 1.92
CA ILE A 26 -17.67 0.92 0.50
C ILE A 26 -17.08 -0.18 -0.37
N LYS A 27 -15.83 -0.58 -0.13
CA LYS A 27 -15.15 -1.65 -0.88
C LYS A 27 -15.85 -2.99 -0.72
N GLU A 28 -16.16 -3.38 0.52
CA GLU A 28 -16.84 -4.64 0.82
C GLU A 28 -18.28 -4.66 0.30
N SER A 29 -18.95 -3.51 0.30
CA SER A 29 -20.28 -3.37 -0.30
C SER A 29 -20.22 -3.51 -1.82
N SER A 30 -19.25 -2.84 -2.46
CA SER A 30 -19.08 -2.86 -3.91
C SER A 30 -18.74 -4.26 -4.43
N ILE A 31 -17.92 -5.04 -3.71
CA ILE A 31 -17.55 -6.40 -4.14
C ILE A 31 -18.67 -7.42 -3.96
N ARG A 32 -19.58 -7.21 -2.99
CA ARG A 32 -20.71 -8.11 -2.71
C ARG A 32 -21.97 -7.78 -3.50
N THR A 33 -22.04 -6.60 -4.11
CA THR A 33 -23.25 -6.15 -4.79
C THR A 33 -23.31 -6.74 -6.21
N PRO A 34 -24.48 -7.28 -6.64
CA PRO A 34 -24.69 -7.70 -8.02
C PRO A 34 -24.49 -6.56 -9.01
N THR A 35 -24.04 -6.86 -10.23
CA THR A 35 -23.75 -5.87 -11.28
C THR A 35 -24.93 -4.93 -11.61
N SER A 36 -26.18 -5.36 -11.37
CA SER A 36 -27.39 -4.55 -11.58
C SER A 36 -27.55 -3.39 -10.59
N ILE A 37 -27.03 -3.51 -9.37
CA ILE A 37 -27.12 -2.49 -8.31
C ILE A 37 -25.74 -1.85 -8.05
N GLY A 38 -24.66 -2.46 -8.52
CA GLY A 38 -23.29 -2.01 -8.31
C GLY A 38 -23.00 -0.58 -8.81
N MET A 39 -23.64 -0.15 -9.90
CA MET A 39 -23.50 1.23 -10.40
C MET A 39 -24.09 2.24 -9.41
N ALA A 40 -25.25 1.96 -8.81
CA ALA A 40 -25.85 2.83 -7.80
C ALA A 40 -24.97 2.95 -6.55
N VAL A 41 -24.43 1.83 -6.07
CA VAL A 41 -23.50 1.80 -4.92
C VAL A 41 -22.24 2.61 -5.21
N THR A 42 -21.69 2.50 -6.42
CA THR A 42 -20.49 3.26 -6.82
C THR A 42 -20.73 4.77 -6.87
N VAL A 43 -21.87 5.22 -7.41
CA VAL A 43 -22.21 6.65 -7.47
C VAL A 43 -22.46 7.23 -6.08
N VAL A 44 -23.21 6.51 -5.24
CA VAL A 44 -23.51 6.94 -3.86
C VAL A 44 -22.22 7.03 -3.03
N SER A 45 -21.32 6.07 -3.16
CA SER A 45 -20.06 6.06 -2.42
C SER A 45 -19.02 7.06 -2.93
N GLY A 46 -18.88 7.21 -4.25
CA GLY A 46 -17.87 8.08 -4.86
C GLY A 46 -18.18 9.57 -4.77
N LEU A 47 -19.44 9.96 -5.04
CA LEU A 47 -19.83 11.36 -5.09
C LEU A 47 -20.54 11.80 -3.80
N VAL A 48 -21.63 11.11 -3.44
CA VAL A 48 -22.56 11.57 -2.40
C VAL A 48 -21.92 11.52 -1.02
N LEU A 49 -21.32 10.38 -0.64
CA LEU A 49 -20.67 10.23 0.66
C LEU A 49 -19.50 11.21 0.82
N ASN A 50 -18.62 11.32 -0.19
CA ASN A 50 -17.44 12.19 -0.13
C ASN A 50 -17.81 13.68 -0.10
N GLN A 51 -18.73 14.13 -0.97
CA GLN A 51 -19.14 15.53 -0.99
C GLN A 51 -19.89 15.92 0.28
N THR A 52 -20.78 15.06 0.77
CA THR A 52 -21.53 15.33 2.00
C THR A 52 -20.62 15.38 3.21
N ALA A 53 -19.61 14.50 3.29
CA ALA A 53 -18.65 14.49 4.39
C ALA A 53 -17.81 15.78 4.46
N VAL A 54 -17.43 16.33 3.29
CA VAL A 54 -16.72 17.62 3.21
C VAL A 54 -17.64 18.79 3.52
N GLN A 55 -18.85 18.82 2.95
CA GLN A 55 -19.81 19.91 3.15
C GLN A 55 -20.33 19.99 4.59
N ALA A 56 -20.50 18.85 5.24
CA ALA A 56 -20.85 18.78 6.66
C ALA A 56 -19.70 19.21 7.59
N GLY A 57 -18.52 19.53 7.04
CA GLY A 57 -17.33 19.86 7.82
C GLY A 57 -16.79 18.68 8.62
N LEU A 58 -17.19 17.45 8.30
CA LEU A 58 -16.79 16.26 9.05
C LEU A 58 -15.33 15.90 8.78
N VAL A 59 -14.89 16.11 7.54
CA VAL A 59 -13.54 15.83 7.06
C VAL A 59 -13.11 16.90 6.05
N GLY A 60 -11.82 17.21 6.04
CA GLY A 60 -11.21 18.18 5.14
C GLY A 60 -11.03 17.61 3.72
N PRO A 61 -11.11 18.46 2.67
CA PRO A 61 -10.98 18.02 1.27
C PRO A 61 -9.67 17.29 0.98
N ILE A 62 -8.56 17.77 1.57
CA ILE A 62 -7.23 17.19 1.38
C ILE A 62 -7.18 15.75 1.93
N MET A 63 -7.85 15.49 3.05
CA MET A 63 -7.88 14.17 3.67
C MET A 63 -8.66 13.16 2.82
N VAL A 64 -9.80 13.58 2.26
CA VAL A 64 -10.60 12.76 1.34
C VAL A 64 -9.78 12.35 0.12
N ILE A 65 -9.05 13.29 -0.49
CA ILE A 65 -8.20 13.02 -1.64
C ILE A 65 -7.09 12.02 -1.29
N ALA A 66 -6.40 12.21 -0.16
CA ALA A 66 -5.32 11.32 0.26
C ALA A 66 -5.80 9.87 0.49
N ILE A 67 -6.97 9.71 1.11
CA ILE A 67 -7.55 8.38 1.40
C ILE A 67 -8.09 7.72 0.13
N ALA A 68 -8.75 8.49 -0.74
CA ALA A 68 -9.20 7.99 -2.04
C ALA A 68 -8.01 7.48 -2.88
N ALA A 69 -6.92 8.24 -2.95
CA ALA A 69 -5.70 7.81 -3.64
C ALA A 69 -5.13 6.51 -3.03
N SER A 70 -5.02 6.45 -1.69
CA SER A 70 -4.53 5.25 -1.00
C SER A 70 -5.40 4.02 -1.23
N GLY A 71 -6.72 4.19 -1.24
CA GLY A 71 -7.67 3.10 -1.49
C GLY A 71 -7.64 2.59 -2.93
N ILE A 72 -7.46 3.49 -3.90
CA ILE A 72 -7.32 3.10 -5.32
C ILE A 72 -6.04 2.28 -5.52
N SER A 73 -4.92 2.67 -4.88
CA SER A 73 -3.67 1.92 -4.96
C SER A 73 -3.78 0.48 -4.46
N GLU A 74 -4.72 0.21 -3.56
CA GLU A 74 -4.93 -1.13 -3.00
C GLU A 74 -5.45 -2.14 -4.03
N PHE A 75 -6.19 -1.68 -5.05
CA PHE A 75 -6.66 -2.55 -6.14
C PHE A 75 -5.52 -3.05 -7.04
N ILE A 76 -4.38 -2.36 -7.07
CA ILE A 76 -3.19 -2.79 -7.82
C ILE A 76 -2.63 -4.09 -7.20
N PHE A 77 -2.66 -4.20 -5.86
CA PHE A 77 -2.08 -5.30 -5.10
C PHE A 77 -3.15 -6.18 -4.45
N SER A 78 -4.13 -6.63 -5.25
CA SER A 78 -5.29 -7.40 -4.77
C SER A 78 -4.93 -8.64 -3.96
N ALA A 79 -3.84 -9.35 -4.32
CA ALA A 79 -3.38 -10.55 -3.61
C ALA A 79 -2.92 -10.30 -2.16
N LEU A 80 -2.58 -9.05 -1.81
CA LEU A 80 -2.06 -8.68 -0.49
C LEU A 80 -3.02 -7.73 0.27
N LYS A 81 -4.26 -7.59 -0.22
CA LYS A 81 -5.26 -6.63 0.30
C LYS A 81 -5.38 -6.69 1.83
N GLU A 82 -5.61 -7.87 2.39
CA GLU A 82 -5.84 -8.06 3.83
C GLU A 82 -4.64 -7.61 4.68
N MET A 83 -3.43 -7.94 4.25
CA MET A 83 -2.18 -7.50 4.90
C MET A 83 -2.01 -5.98 4.81
N ILE A 84 -2.27 -5.39 3.64
CA ILE A 84 -2.12 -3.95 3.41
C ILE A 84 -3.04 -3.14 4.33
N VAL A 85 -4.29 -3.59 4.54
CA VAL A 85 -5.24 -2.93 5.45
C VAL A 85 -4.70 -2.91 6.89
N LEU A 86 -4.18 -4.04 7.37
CA LEU A 86 -3.61 -4.12 8.72
C LEU A 86 -2.41 -3.18 8.89
N TYR A 87 -1.47 -3.19 7.94
CA TYR A 87 -0.32 -2.28 7.99
C TYR A 87 -0.73 -0.82 7.92
N ARG A 88 -1.76 -0.47 7.14
CA ARG A 88 -2.30 0.90 7.07
C ARG A 88 -2.82 1.36 8.43
N PHE A 89 -3.59 0.52 9.13
CA PHE A 89 -4.09 0.84 10.47
C PHE A 89 -2.95 1.06 11.47
N VAL A 90 -1.93 0.19 11.45
CA VAL A 90 -0.77 0.31 12.34
C VAL A 90 0.01 1.60 12.08
N ILE A 91 0.35 1.89 10.82
CA ILE A 91 1.09 3.11 10.46
C ILE A 91 0.30 4.37 10.78
N LEU A 92 -1.02 4.36 10.59
CA LEU A 92 -1.87 5.49 10.91
C LEU A 92 -1.96 5.76 12.40
N LEU A 93 -2.09 4.73 13.24
CA LEU A 93 -2.07 4.89 14.69
C LEU A 93 -0.71 5.39 15.18
N LEU A 94 0.39 4.83 14.68
CA LEU A 94 1.73 5.30 15.01
C LEU A 94 1.95 6.76 14.55
N GLY A 95 1.51 7.10 13.34
CA GLY A 95 1.66 8.43 12.77
C GLY A 95 0.78 9.48 13.44
N GLY A 96 -0.42 9.13 13.88
CA GLY A 96 -1.30 10.07 14.56
C GLY A 96 -1.03 10.22 16.05
N THR A 97 -0.34 9.27 16.71
CA THR A 97 0.06 9.37 18.12
C THR A 97 1.47 9.93 18.32
N LEU A 98 2.44 9.45 17.53
CA LEU A 98 3.85 9.81 17.64
C LEU A 98 4.33 10.74 16.50
N GLY A 99 3.44 11.12 15.58
CA GLY A 99 3.80 11.96 14.43
C GLY A 99 4.70 11.23 13.43
N LEU A 100 5.55 11.99 12.75
CA LEU A 100 6.49 11.46 11.75
C LEU A 100 7.43 10.39 12.32
N PHE A 101 7.79 10.50 13.61
CA PHE A 101 8.63 9.52 14.28
C PHE A 101 7.99 8.13 14.30
N GLY A 102 6.70 8.04 14.63
CA GLY A 102 5.97 6.78 14.62
C GLY A 102 5.88 6.15 13.22
N VAL A 103 5.70 6.97 12.19
CA VAL A 103 5.69 6.50 10.79
C VAL A 103 7.03 5.87 10.42
N ILE A 104 8.14 6.54 10.74
CA ILE A 104 9.49 6.04 10.43
C ILE A 104 9.74 4.72 11.17
N CYS A 105 9.44 4.65 12.47
CA CYS A 105 9.57 3.42 13.25
C CYS A 105 8.73 2.28 12.67
N GLY A 106 7.47 2.55 12.31
CA GLY A 106 6.58 1.57 11.70
C GLY A 106 7.11 1.05 10.36
N ILE A 107 7.64 1.94 9.50
CA ILE A 107 8.26 1.55 8.22
C ILE A 107 9.46 0.63 8.47
N ILE A 108 10.32 0.94 9.45
CA ILE A 108 11.48 0.10 9.80
C ILE A 108 11.02 -1.29 10.24
N ILE A 109 10.00 -1.37 11.11
CA ILE A 109 9.46 -2.66 11.57
C ILE A 109 8.95 -3.49 10.39
N ILE A 110 8.23 -2.86 9.46
CA ILE A 110 7.74 -3.52 8.24
C ILE A 110 8.92 -4.05 7.42
N ILE A 111 9.94 -3.23 7.16
CA ILE A 111 11.11 -3.65 6.38
C ILE A 111 11.81 -4.85 7.03
N VAL A 112 12.05 -4.79 8.35
CA VAL A 112 12.69 -5.90 9.09
C VAL A 112 11.86 -7.17 8.98
N HIS A 113 10.53 -7.06 9.08
CA HIS A 113 9.63 -8.18 8.91
C HIS A 113 9.74 -8.79 7.50
N LEU A 114 9.77 -7.96 6.46
CA LEU A 114 9.93 -8.41 5.06
C LEU A 114 11.24 -9.14 4.81
N ILE A 115 12.35 -8.69 5.41
CA ILE A 115 13.66 -9.36 5.30
C ILE A 115 13.63 -10.75 5.94
N SER A 116 12.88 -10.91 7.04
CA SER A 116 12.81 -12.17 7.77
C SER A 116 12.00 -13.25 7.05
N ILE A 117 11.10 -12.85 6.13
CA ILE A 117 10.25 -13.80 5.40
C ILE A 117 11.06 -14.50 4.30
N ARG A 118 10.93 -15.83 4.23
CA ARG A 118 11.45 -16.66 3.14
C ARG A 118 10.30 -17.29 2.38
N SER A 119 10.34 -17.18 1.06
CA SER A 119 9.43 -17.85 0.14
C SER A 119 10.18 -18.99 -0.55
N PHE A 120 9.78 -20.23 -0.29
CA PHE A 120 10.42 -21.44 -0.84
C PHE A 120 11.95 -21.45 -0.70
N GLY A 121 12.46 -21.04 0.47
CA GLY A 121 13.90 -20.98 0.77
C GLY A 121 14.60 -19.68 0.33
N VAL A 122 13.99 -18.90 -0.57
CA VAL A 122 14.52 -17.62 -1.06
C VAL A 122 13.99 -16.46 -0.19
N PRO A 123 14.84 -15.55 0.31
CA PRO A 123 14.39 -14.35 1.03
C PRO A 123 13.48 -13.47 0.17
N TYR A 124 12.40 -12.96 0.77
CA TYR A 124 11.38 -12.17 0.05
C TYR A 124 11.96 -10.89 -0.58
N MET A 125 12.96 -10.28 0.06
CA MET A 125 13.65 -9.08 -0.42
C MET A 125 14.84 -9.36 -1.35
N TYR A 126 15.01 -10.58 -1.85
CA TYR A 126 16.00 -10.83 -2.90
C TYR A 126 15.65 -10.02 -4.16
N PRO A 127 16.58 -9.26 -4.78
CA PRO A 127 18.03 -9.22 -4.61
C PRO A 127 18.56 -8.01 -3.79
N LEU A 128 17.71 -7.24 -3.11
CA LEU A 128 18.13 -6.20 -2.17
C LEU A 128 18.79 -6.79 -0.92
N ALA A 129 18.18 -7.85 -0.37
CA ALA A 129 18.65 -8.55 0.82
C ALA A 129 18.43 -10.06 0.66
N PRO A 130 19.49 -10.89 0.51
CA PRO A 130 20.91 -10.52 0.42
C PRO A 130 21.23 -9.80 -0.90
N TYR A 131 22.13 -8.82 -0.83
CA TYR A 131 22.51 -8.01 -1.98
C TYR A 131 23.17 -8.86 -3.07
N ASP A 132 22.55 -8.91 -4.25
CA ASP A 132 23.08 -9.57 -5.44
C ASP A 132 23.16 -8.61 -6.62
N LYS A 133 24.38 -8.31 -7.08
CA LYS A 133 24.63 -7.38 -8.19
C LYS A 133 23.95 -7.82 -9.48
N GLU A 134 23.81 -9.13 -9.68
CA GLU A 134 23.29 -9.67 -10.93
C GLU A 134 21.77 -9.71 -10.95
N GLY A 135 21.15 -10.07 -9.82
CA GLY A 135 19.72 -9.91 -9.64
C GLY A 135 19.27 -8.44 -9.72
N MET A 136 20.12 -7.49 -9.29
CA MET A 136 19.79 -6.06 -9.35
C MET A 136 19.57 -5.55 -10.80
N LYS A 137 20.19 -6.20 -11.79
CA LYS A 137 20.03 -5.89 -13.23
C LYS A 137 18.62 -6.17 -13.75
N ASP A 138 17.82 -6.95 -13.03
CA ASP A 138 16.42 -7.26 -13.38
C ASP A 138 15.42 -6.66 -12.38
N PHE A 139 15.91 -6.15 -11.24
CA PHE A 139 15.06 -5.70 -10.14
C PHE A 139 14.45 -4.32 -10.34
N ILE A 140 15.24 -3.31 -10.73
CA ILE A 140 14.74 -1.92 -10.92
C ILE A 140 14.35 -1.66 -12.37
N ILE A 141 15.19 -2.08 -13.32
CA ILE A 141 14.96 -1.94 -14.76
C ILE A 141 15.28 -3.28 -15.38
N ARG A 142 14.31 -3.89 -16.05
CA ARG A 142 14.48 -5.18 -16.73
C ARG A 142 15.48 -5.06 -17.88
N TYR A 143 16.67 -5.63 -17.72
CA TYR A 143 17.67 -5.71 -18.78
C TYR A 143 17.23 -6.69 -19.90
N PRO A 144 17.65 -6.50 -21.16
CA PRO A 144 17.37 -7.43 -22.24
C PRO A 144 17.95 -8.82 -21.93
N ILE A 145 17.15 -9.87 -22.18
CA ILE A 145 17.46 -11.27 -21.86
C ILE A 145 18.81 -11.71 -22.46
N SER A 146 19.14 -11.23 -23.66
CA SER A 146 20.41 -11.52 -24.34
C SER A 146 21.67 -10.99 -23.64
N LYS A 147 21.53 -10.11 -22.63
CA LYS A 147 22.65 -9.60 -21.81
C LYS A 147 22.64 -10.18 -20.39
N MET A 148 21.77 -11.16 -20.11
CA MET A 148 21.62 -11.83 -18.82
C MET A 148 22.36 -13.17 -18.82
N ASN A 149 23.68 -13.10 -18.79
CA ASN A 149 24.56 -14.28 -18.92
C ASN A 149 24.66 -15.12 -17.65
N TYR A 150 24.10 -14.64 -16.54
CA TYR A 150 24.27 -15.27 -15.23
C TYR A 150 22.95 -15.53 -14.50
N LEU A 151 22.87 -16.67 -13.82
CA LEU A 151 21.72 -17.03 -13.00
C LEU A 151 21.74 -16.33 -11.61
N PRO A 152 20.56 -16.03 -11.05
CA PRO A 152 20.39 -15.49 -9.70
C PRO A 152 21.16 -16.31 -8.66
N ARG A 153 21.96 -15.66 -7.79
CA ARG A 153 22.84 -16.33 -6.82
C ARG A 153 22.12 -17.21 -5.80
N ASN A 154 20.82 -16.98 -5.60
CA ASN A 154 20.00 -17.71 -4.63
C ASN A 154 19.35 -18.98 -5.19
N ILE A 155 19.45 -19.21 -6.50
CA ILE A 155 18.77 -20.31 -7.20
C ILE A 155 19.80 -21.24 -7.86
N SER A 156 20.94 -20.69 -8.31
CA SER A 156 21.99 -21.46 -8.99
C SER A 156 23.21 -21.70 -8.10
N ASN A 157 23.77 -22.91 -8.18
CA ASN A 157 25.00 -23.29 -7.51
C ASN A 157 26.19 -22.55 -8.13
N LYS A 158 27.25 -22.25 -7.35
CA LYS A 158 28.33 -21.33 -7.77
C LYS A 158 29.02 -21.72 -9.09
N GLU A 159 28.99 -23.00 -9.44
CA GLU A 159 29.65 -23.61 -10.60
C GLU A 159 28.79 -23.60 -11.87
N GLU A 160 27.45 -23.47 -11.77
CA GLU A 160 26.49 -23.52 -12.90
C GLU A 160 25.84 -22.15 -13.17
N ARG A 161 26.55 -21.06 -12.86
CA ARG A 161 25.98 -19.71 -12.94
C ARG A 161 25.98 -19.15 -14.35
N GLU A 162 26.89 -19.60 -15.21
CA GLU A 162 26.95 -19.18 -16.61
C GLU A 162 25.85 -19.89 -17.39
N ARG A 163 24.99 -19.10 -18.03
CA ARG A 163 23.98 -19.62 -18.95
C ARG A 163 24.73 -20.11 -20.19
N ASN A 164 25.02 -21.41 -20.23
CA ASN A 164 25.50 -22.07 -21.45
C ASN A 164 24.40 -21.91 -22.52
N GLU A 165 24.75 -21.29 -23.64
CA GLU A 165 23.89 -21.22 -24.84
C GLU A 165 23.72 -22.58 -25.50
#